data_AF-A0A177LHX5-F1
#
_entry.id   AF-A0A177LHX5-F1
#
_cell.length_a   1.000
_cell.length_b   1.000
_cell.length_c   1.000
_cell.angle_alpha   90.00
_cell.angle_beta   90.00
_cell.angle_gamma   90.00
#
_symmetry.space_group_name_H-M   'P 1'
#
loop_
_entity.id
_entity.type
_entity.pdbx_description
1 polymer ?
#
loop_
_entity_poly.entity_id
_entity_poly.type
_entity_poly.pdbx_seq_one_letter_code
_entity_poly.pdbx_strand_id
1 'polypeptide(L)'
;MKNLIYLLLSFTALSCNGQNNKNPNMLDIEYLRKNGASSSISYNGAISTSDNSGSAVKHYHLTETKNDEKIITEGDEETGFIRTVESTDYVKITEYDGKGLPLTMLKKSVYGFEISKSEYKNDKIITEVDFDKLFDFNDEKLFTYMKNNGFALDKKQYLEITNSEVPRPQILRGFAEDFKFLIPELKLRKELVWILVDVPGNYNGQEGIYFVCLSGTDGKELRVKKYIGKKSGKNGIGTYPNYQILKP
;
A
#
# COMPACT_ATOMS: atom_id res chain seq x y z
N MET A 1 33.56 2.26 32.43
CA MET A 1 33.50 3.56 31.72
C MET A 1 33.92 3.30 30.28
N LYS A 2 32.93 3.15 29.39
CA LYS A 2 32.56 4.11 28.35
C LYS A 2 33.70 4.38 27.36
N ASN A 3 33.55 3.87 26.14
CA ASN A 3 33.58 4.69 24.92
C ASN A 3 32.86 3.95 23.80
N LEU A 4 31.57 4.29 23.68
CA LEU A 4 30.67 3.94 22.58
C LEU A 4 30.94 4.96 21.47
N ILE A 5 31.53 4.54 20.36
CA ILE A 5 31.69 5.40 19.17
C ILE A 5 30.36 5.36 18.43
N TYR A 6 29.59 6.45 18.57
CA TYR A 6 28.39 6.72 17.80
C TYR A 6 28.77 6.91 16.33
N LEU A 7 28.18 6.06 15.47
CA LEU A 7 28.15 6.26 14.03
C LEU A 7 27.24 7.48 13.76
N LEU A 8 27.87 8.61 13.45
CA LEU A 8 27.18 9.85 13.09
C LEU A 8 26.60 9.74 11.67
N LEU A 9 25.27 9.68 11.64
CA LEU A 9 24.35 10.19 10.62
C LEU A 9 25.02 10.99 9.48
N SER A 10 25.14 10.38 8.31
CA SER A 10 25.16 11.09 7.04
C SER A 10 23.74 11.13 6.46
N PHE A 11 22.84 11.83 7.14
CA PHE A 11 21.64 12.38 6.49
C PHE A 11 22.09 13.70 5.87
N THR A 12 22.58 13.66 4.63
CA THR A 12 22.58 14.88 3.81
C THR A 12 21.12 15.23 3.61
N ALA A 13 20.68 16.24 4.36
CA ALA A 13 19.49 17.01 4.06
C ALA A 13 19.59 17.47 2.60
N LEU A 14 18.89 16.79 1.70
CA LEU A 14 18.35 17.42 0.51
C LEU A 14 17.17 18.27 0.99
N SER A 15 17.48 19.35 1.71
CA SER A 15 16.60 20.51 1.72
C SER A 15 16.67 21.06 0.30
N CYS A 16 15.81 20.57 -0.59
CA CYS A 16 15.48 21.31 -1.79
C CYS A 16 14.84 22.61 -1.32
N ASN A 17 15.67 23.65 -1.23
CA ASN A 17 15.22 25.02 -1.07
C ASN A 17 14.36 25.37 -2.29
N GLY A 18 13.05 25.15 -2.17
CA GLY A 18 12.04 25.79 -2.99
C GLY A 18 11.92 27.27 -2.64
N GLN A 19 13.02 28.02 -2.72
CA GLN A 19 12.98 29.47 -2.63
C GLN A 19 13.93 30.09 -3.65
N ASN A 20 13.33 30.91 -4.51
CA ASN A 20 13.88 31.70 -5.60
C ASN A 20 14.14 30.96 -6.92
N ASN A 21 13.17 31.03 -7.84
CA ASN A 21 13.35 31.86 -9.02
C ASN A 21 12.03 32.04 -9.79
N LYS A 22 11.92 33.15 -10.53
CA LYS A 22 10.85 33.48 -11.47
C LYS A 22 10.72 32.51 -12.68
N ASN A 23 11.21 31.28 -12.55
CA ASN A 23 11.03 30.20 -13.51
C ASN A 23 10.45 28.99 -12.75
N PRO A 24 9.23 28.54 -13.07
CA PRO A 24 8.64 27.40 -12.41
C PRO A 24 9.38 26.12 -12.83
N ASN A 25 9.83 25.33 -11.85
CA ASN A 25 10.06 23.87 -11.97
C ASN A 25 11.26 23.37 -12.82
N MET A 26 12.24 24.22 -13.12
CA MET A 26 13.41 23.82 -13.91
C MET A 26 14.44 22.94 -13.16
N LEU A 27 14.39 22.86 -11.82
CA LEU A 27 15.37 22.11 -11.01
C LEU A 27 15.08 20.60 -10.96
N ASP A 28 13.82 20.17 -11.08
CA ASP A 28 13.45 18.76 -10.92
C ASP A 28 13.78 17.96 -12.19
N ILE A 29 13.52 18.49 -13.38
CA ILE A 29 13.79 17.80 -14.67
C ILE A 29 15.29 17.61 -14.93
N GLU A 30 16.13 18.56 -14.52
CA GLU A 30 17.59 18.41 -14.66
C GLU A 30 18.16 17.37 -13.70
N TYR A 31 17.68 17.32 -12.45
CA TYR A 31 17.99 16.22 -11.53
C TYR A 31 17.53 14.87 -12.11
N LEU A 32 16.33 14.82 -12.69
CA LEU A 32 15.74 13.64 -13.33
C LEU A 32 16.60 13.11 -14.49
N ARG A 33 17.12 14.00 -15.35
CA ARG A 33 18.00 13.63 -16.48
C ARG A 33 19.37 13.12 -16.03
N LYS A 34 19.87 13.58 -14.88
CA LYS A 34 21.22 13.27 -14.40
C LYS A 34 21.29 11.98 -13.58
N ASN A 35 20.21 11.59 -12.90
CA ASN A 35 20.24 10.50 -11.91
C ASN A 35 19.33 9.29 -12.24
N GLY A 36 18.43 9.40 -13.21
CA GLY A 36 17.56 8.28 -13.62
C GLY A 36 18.27 7.22 -14.45
N ALA A 37 18.19 5.94 -14.05
CA ALA A 37 18.62 4.82 -14.87
C ALA A 37 17.62 4.54 -16.01
N SER A 38 16.35 4.89 -15.82
CA SER A 38 15.29 4.87 -16.82
C SER A 38 14.28 5.96 -16.47
N SER A 39 14.20 7.02 -17.27
CA SER A 39 13.21 8.09 -17.12
C SER A 39 12.19 8.00 -18.24
N SER A 40 10.91 7.88 -17.91
CA SER A 40 9.83 8.10 -18.87
C SER A 40 9.01 9.31 -18.44
N ILE A 41 8.82 10.23 -19.39
CA ILE A 41 7.95 11.39 -19.22
C ILE A 41 6.75 11.11 -20.11
N SER A 42 5.56 11.02 -19.52
CA SER A 42 4.32 10.81 -20.25
C SER A 42 3.46 12.07 -20.23
N TYR A 43 2.89 12.39 -21.39
CA TYR A 43 2.01 13.53 -21.56
C TYR A 43 0.58 13.01 -21.51
N ASN A 44 -0.11 13.23 -20.40
CA ASN A 44 -1.55 12.96 -20.30
C ASN A 44 -2.30 14.26 -20.01
N GLY A 45 -2.48 15.06 -21.06
CA GLY A 45 -3.61 15.99 -21.15
C GLY A 45 -4.58 15.41 -22.16
N ALA A 46 -5.87 15.35 -21.84
CA ALA A 46 -6.88 14.98 -22.81
C ALA A 46 -6.66 15.77 -24.12
N ILE A 47 -6.66 15.06 -25.26
CA ILE A 47 -6.66 15.72 -26.57
C ILE A 47 -8.01 16.44 -26.70
N SER A 48 -8.09 17.69 -26.28
CA SER A 48 -9.07 18.62 -26.82
C SER A 48 -8.49 19.16 -28.12
N THR A 49 -8.98 18.63 -29.23
CA THR A 49 -8.86 19.29 -30.52
C THR A 49 -9.42 20.71 -30.42
N SER A 50 -8.73 21.64 -31.10
CA SER A 50 -9.01 23.07 -31.29
C SER A 50 -8.65 24.04 -30.16
N ASP A 51 -7.59 24.80 -30.42
CA ASP A 51 -7.32 26.21 -30.06
C ASP A 51 -7.72 26.67 -28.65
N ASN A 52 -7.18 26.01 -27.63
CA ASN A 52 -6.92 26.66 -26.36
C ASN A 52 -5.53 26.29 -25.87
N SER A 53 -4.70 27.29 -25.62
CA SER A 53 -3.41 27.19 -24.92
C SER A 53 -3.62 26.86 -23.44
N GLY A 54 -4.31 25.75 -23.16
CA GLY A 54 -4.37 25.12 -21.85
C GLY A 54 -3.12 24.25 -21.68
N SER A 55 -2.25 24.66 -20.77
CA SER A 55 -1.03 23.96 -20.40
C SER A 55 -1.32 22.49 -20.07
N ALA A 56 -0.85 21.56 -20.89
CA ALA A 56 -0.85 20.15 -20.53
C ALA A 56 0.12 19.95 -19.37
N VAL A 57 -0.40 19.56 -18.20
CA VAL A 57 0.40 19.22 -17.02
C VAL A 57 1.32 18.05 -17.37
N LYS A 58 2.64 18.22 -17.18
CA LYS A 58 3.60 17.15 -17.46
C LYS A 58 3.75 16.27 -16.22
N HIS A 59 3.37 15.01 -16.36
CA HIS A 59 3.59 13.99 -15.34
C HIS A 59 4.91 13.27 -15.60
N TYR A 60 5.65 12.98 -14.55
CA TYR A 60 6.89 12.21 -14.65
C TYR A 60 6.86 10.96 -13.79
N HIS A 61 7.45 9.90 -14.33
CA HIS A 61 7.65 8.63 -13.67
C HIS A 61 9.12 8.25 -13.79
N LEU A 62 9.81 8.22 -12.66
CA LEU A 62 11.23 7.94 -12.59
C LEU A 62 11.46 6.59 -11.96
N THR A 63 12.36 5.80 -12.54
CA THR A 63 12.94 4.64 -11.88
C THR A 63 14.43 4.86 -11.66
N GLU A 64 14.85 4.85 -10.40
CA GLU A 64 16.24 4.83 -9.97
C GLU A 64 16.57 3.49 -9.31
N THR A 65 17.79 3.00 -9.53
CA THR A 65 18.34 1.89 -8.76
C THR A 65 19.52 2.42 -7.96
N LYS A 66 19.43 2.40 -6.64
CA LYS A 66 20.50 2.84 -5.71
C LYS A 66 20.75 1.70 -4.72
N ASN A 67 22.00 1.23 -4.62
CA ASN A 67 22.38 0.12 -3.74
C ASN A 67 21.50 -1.14 -3.92
N ASP A 68 21.20 -1.51 -5.17
CA ASP A 68 20.25 -2.60 -5.54
C ASP A 68 18.78 -2.38 -5.13
N GLU A 69 18.46 -1.23 -4.54
CA GLU A 69 17.08 -0.83 -4.21
C GLU A 69 16.45 -0.09 -5.37
N LYS A 70 15.26 -0.53 -5.78
CA LYS A 70 14.47 0.15 -6.81
C LYS A 70 13.61 1.24 -6.15
N ILE A 71 13.83 2.47 -6.56
CA ILE A 71 13.07 3.65 -6.13
C ILE A 71 12.27 4.16 -7.33
N ILE A 72 10.96 4.28 -7.16
CA ILE A 72 10.05 4.85 -8.14
C ILE A 72 9.56 6.20 -7.62
N THR A 73 9.76 7.26 -8.39
CA THR A 73 9.28 8.60 -8.04
C THR A 73 8.24 9.07 -9.05
N GLU A 74 7.11 9.55 -8.54
CA GLU A 74 5.98 10.06 -9.31
C GLU A 74 5.74 11.53 -8.93
N GLY A 75 5.44 12.38 -9.91
CA GLY A 75 5.12 13.78 -9.69
C GLY A 75 4.65 14.49 -10.96
N ASP A 76 4.41 15.80 -10.85
CA ASP A 76 4.09 16.62 -12.01
C ASP A 76 4.73 18.02 -11.97
N GLU A 77 4.71 18.69 -13.12
CA GLU A 77 5.28 20.03 -13.29
C GLU A 77 4.53 21.13 -12.57
N GLU A 78 3.35 20.94 -11.99
CA GLU A 78 2.67 21.99 -11.21
C GLU A 78 2.91 21.82 -9.71
N THR A 79 2.99 20.58 -9.27
CA THR A 79 2.99 20.18 -7.86
C THR A 79 4.30 19.51 -7.42
N GLY A 80 5.29 19.31 -8.29
CA GLY A 80 6.55 18.67 -7.88
C GLY A 80 6.36 17.19 -7.51
N PHE A 81 7.18 16.67 -6.60
CA PHE A 81 7.12 15.24 -6.21
C PHE A 81 5.82 14.96 -5.45
N ILE A 82 5.09 13.93 -5.88
CA ILE A 82 3.83 13.49 -5.29
C ILE A 82 4.04 12.23 -4.46
N ARG A 83 4.83 11.27 -4.97
CA ARG A 83 5.03 9.97 -4.31
C ARG A 83 6.40 9.38 -4.60
N THR A 84 6.96 8.70 -3.61
CA THR A 84 8.08 7.77 -3.79
C THR A 84 7.67 6.36 -3.36
N VAL A 85 8.16 5.34 -4.07
CA VAL A 85 8.02 3.93 -3.73
C VAL A 85 9.39 3.29 -3.70
N GLU A 86 9.81 2.83 -2.54
CA GLU A 86 11.05 2.10 -2.33
C GLU A 86 10.70 0.61 -2.15
N SER A 87 11.32 -0.27 -2.93
CA SER A 87 11.09 -1.71 -2.86
C SER A 87 12.36 -2.45 -2.48
N THR A 88 12.41 -2.97 -1.26
CA THR A 88 13.49 -3.80 -0.71
C THR A 88 12.90 -5.11 -0.14
N ASP A 89 13.14 -5.40 1.13
CA ASP A 89 12.46 -6.46 1.90
C ASP A 89 11.01 -6.11 2.25
N TYR A 90 10.66 -4.83 2.08
CA TYR A 90 9.31 -4.28 2.24
C TYR A 90 9.07 -3.22 1.16
N VAL A 91 7.81 -2.84 1.00
CA VAL A 91 7.42 -1.73 0.13
C VAL A 91 7.17 -0.51 1.02
N LYS A 92 7.95 0.56 0.83
CA LYS A 92 7.75 1.83 1.52
C LYS A 92 7.21 2.85 0.52
N ILE A 93 6.12 3.50 0.90
CA ILE A 93 5.44 4.51 0.09
C ILE A 93 5.45 5.80 0.91
N THR A 94 6.00 6.87 0.34
CA THR A 94 5.96 8.20 0.94
C THR A 94 5.17 9.11 0.02
N GLU A 95 4.14 9.77 0.55
CA GLU A 95 3.38 10.81 -0.15
C GLU A 95 3.83 12.18 0.32
N TYR A 96 3.84 13.15 -0.59
CA TYR A 96 4.34 14.51 -0.35
C TYR A 96 3.27 15.56 -0.62
N ASP A 97 3.44 16.74 -0.02
CA ASP A 97 2.52 17.88 -0.11
C ASP A 97 2.66 18.72 -1.40
N GLY A 98 3.45 18.23 -2.35
CA GLY A 98 3.84 18.95 -3.56
C GLY A 98 4.83 20.11 -3.35
N LYS A 99 5.36 20.27 -2.14
CA LYS A 99 6.49 21.17 -1.82
C LYS A 99 7.71 20.39 -1.35
N GLY A 100 7.67 19.06 -1.49
CA GLY A 100 8.70 18.15 -1.05
C GLY A 100 8.64 17.80 0.43
N LEU A 101 7.61 18.21 1.17
CA LEU A 101 7.43 17.80 2.57
C LEU A 101 6.58 16.52 2.64
N PRO A 102 6.98 15.53 3.44
CA PRO A 102 6.18 14.32 3.60
C PRO A 102 4.82 14.64 4.23
N LEU A 103 3.77 13.98 3.76
CA LEU A 103 2.42 13.97 4.33
C LEU A 103 2.14 12.65 5.02
N THR A 104 2.44 11.54 4.36
CA THR A 104 2.23 10.19 4.88
C THR A 104 3.40 9.29 4.50
N MET A 105 3.70 8.33 5.36
CA MET A 105 4.62 7.24 5.07
C MET A 105 3.96 5.93 5.44
N LEU A 106 3.93 5.00 4.50
CA LEU A 106 3.30 3.70 4.65
C LEU A 106 4.32 2.62 4.33
N LYS A 107 4.55 1.72 5.29
CA LYS A 107 5.39 0.53 5.11
C LYS A 107 4.48 -0.68 4.92
N LYS A 108 4.70 -1.50 3.91
CA LYS A 108 3.93 -2.72 3.60
C LYS A 108 4.84 -3.93 3.47
N SER A 109 4.33 -5.09 3.84
CA SER A 109 5.03 -6.36 3.63
C SER A 109 5.07 -6.76 2.16
N VAL A 110 5.87 -7.77 1.82
CA VAL A 110 5.87 -8.40 0.49
C VAL A 110 4.55 -9.07 0.10
N TYR A 111 3.66 -9.30 1.08
CA TYR A 111 2.29 -9.79 0.89
C TYR A 111 1.26 -8.65 0.82
N GLY A 112 1.70 -7.39 0.95
CA GLY A 112 0.88 -6.19 0.75
C GLY A 112 0.17 -5.64 1.99
N PHE A 113 0.21 -6.33 3.14
CA PHE A 113 -0.40 -5.81 4.38
C PHE A 113 0.46 -4.71 5.01
N GLU A 114 -0.19 -3.79 5.74
CA GLU A 114 0.46 -2.61 6.32
C GLU A 114 1.31 -2.98 7.54
N ILE A 115 2.61 -2.69 7.48
CA ILE A 115 3.54 -2.84 8.60
C ILE A 115 3.39 -1.69 9.59
N SER A 116 3.52 -0.47 9.08
CA SER A 116 3.40 0.75 9.86
C SER A 116 2.91 1.92 9.00
N LYS A 117 2.32 2.91 9.65
CA LYS A 117 1.84 4.14 9.02
C LYS A 117 2.26 5.35 9.88
N SER A 118 2.79 6.38 9.23
CA SER A 118 3.10 7.67 9.85
C SER A 118 2.42 8.80 9.08
N GLU A 119 1.97 9.82 9.81
CA GLU A 119 1.41 11.06 9.25
C GLU A 119 2.25 12.24 9.73
N TYR A 120 2.45 13.21 8.83
CA TYR A 120 3.36 14.31 9.02
C TYR A 120 2.64 15.66 8.90
N LYS A 121 3.12 16.64 9.66
CA LYS A 121 2.77 18.05 9.49
C LYS A 121 4.02 18.90 9.67
N ASN A 122 4.38 19.65 8.62
CA ASN A 122 5.61 20.48 8.60
C ASN A 122 6.86 19.66 9.00
N ASP A 123 7.06 18.50 8.36
CA ASP A 123 8.19 17.60 8.58
C ASP A 123 8.25 16.95 9.99
N LYS A 124 7.17 17.05 10.77
CA LYS A 124 7.06 16.41 12.09
C LYS A 124 5.99 15.33 12.05
N ILE A 125 6.32 14.17 12.61
CA ILE A 125 5.37 13.07 12.82
C ILE A 125 4.32 13.54 13.82
N ILE A 126 3.05 13.48 13.42
CA ILE A 126 1.88 13.79 14.26
C ILE A 126 1.14 12.52 14.71
N THR A 127 1.21 11.47 13.90
CA THR A 127 0.60 10.17 14.17
C THR A 127 1.56 9.08 13.71
N GLU A 128 1.78 8.07 14.54
CA GLU A 128 2.53 6.88 14.18
C GLU A 128 1.79 5.65 14.69
N VAL A 129 1.61 4.67 13.81
CA VAL A 129 1.02 3.37 14.12
C VAL A 129 1.99 2.31 13.65
N ASP A 130 2.44 1.47 14.59
CA ASP A 130 3.30 0.32 14.35
C ASP A 130 2.49 -0.95 14.61
N PHE A 131 1.96 -1.56 13.55
CA PHE A 131 1.08 -2.72 13.70
C PHE A 131 1.85 -3.98 14.13
N ASP A 132 3.17 -4.08 13.89
CA ASP A 132 3.96 -5.21 14.38
C ASP A 132 4.06 -5.20 15.92
N LYS A 133 4.00 -4.02 16.53
CA LYS A 133 3.95 -3.88 17.99
C LYS A 133 2.55 -4.01 18.58
N LEU A 134 1.51 -3.72 17.80
CA LEU A 134 0.12 -3.73 18.27
C LEU A 134 -0.54 -5.12 18.22
N PHE A 135 -0.15 -5.96 17.27
CA PHE A 135 -0.74 -7.29 17.08
C PHE A 135 -0.02 -8.37 17.89
N ASP A 136 -0.67 -8.87 18.95
CA ASP A 136 -0.18 -10.05 19.70
C ASP A 136 -0.21 -11.32 18.85
N PHE A 137 -1.21 -11.45 17.98
CA PHE A 137 -1.25 -12.44 16.92
C PHE A 137 -0.50 -11.89 15.70
N ASN A 138 0.83 -12.00 15.73
CA ASN A 138 1.73 -11.47 14.70
C ASN A 138 1.63 -12.23 13.36
N ASP A 139 2.40 -11.76 12.38
CA ASP A 139 2.46 -12.32 11.03
C ASP A 139 3.00 -13.76 10.99
N GLU A 140 3.99 -14.12 11.80
CA GLU A 140 4.48 -15.50 11.92
C GLU A 140 3.36 -16.48 12.34
N LYS A 141 2.54 -16.07 13.33
CA LYS A 141 1.38 -16.85 13.77
C LYS A 141 0.30 -16.89 12.69
N LEU A 142 0.06 -15.79 11.97
CA LEU A 142 -0.85 -15.77 10.83
C LEU A 142 -0.41 -16.76 9.75
N PHE A 143 0.87 -16.75 9.35
CA PHE A 143 1.37 -17.65 8.32
C PHE A 143 1.37 -19.11 8.76
N THR A 144 1.56 -19.37 10.06
CA THR A 144 1.37 -20.71 10.63
C THR A 144 -0.10 -21.15 10.51
N TYR A 145 -1.05 -20.28 10.87
CA TYR A 145 -2.48 -20.54 10.67
C TYR A 145 -2.79 -20.80 9.19
N MET A 146 -2.23 -19.99 8.29
CA MET A 146 -2.45 -20.13 6.86
C MET A 146 -1.95 -21.47 6.33
N LYS A 147 -0.72 -21.84 6.69
CA LYS A 147 -0.11 -23.11 6.31
C LYS A 147 -0.90 -24.30 6.82
N ASN A 148 -1.38 -24.25 8.06
CA ASN A 148 -2.16 -25.34 8.66
C ASN A 148 -3.52 -25.56 7.97
N ASN A 149 -4.09 -24.51 7.37
CA ASN A 149 -5.33 -24.56 6.59
C ASN A 149 -5.08 -24.59 5.08
N GLY A 150 -3.85 -24.94 4.65
CA GLY A 150 -3.50 -25.03 3.22
C GLY A 150 -3.80 -23.76 2.42
N PHE A 151 -3.82 -22.58 3.04
CA PHE A 151 -4.02 -21.31 2.35
C PHE A 151 -2.79 -20.97 1.51
N ALA A 152 -3.01 -20.33 0.37
CA ALA A 152 -1.96 -19.97 -0.55
C ALA A 152 -1.01 -18.92 0.05
N LEU A 153 0.30 -19.20 -0.01
CA LEU A 153 1.38 -18.37 0.53
C LEU A 153 2.39 -17.92 -0.54
N ASP A 154 2.12 -18.17 -1.83
CA ASP A 154 2.98 -17.64 -2.88
C ASP A 154 2.80 -16.13 -3.00
N LYS A 155 3.83 -15.38 -2.58
CA LYS A 155 3.85 -13.91 -2.66
C LYS A 155 3.49 -13.36 -4.04
N LYS A 156 3.77 -14.08 -5.13
CA LYS A 156 3.43 -13.62 -6.50
C LYS A 156 1.92 -13.47 -6.70
N GLN A 157 1.12 -14.32 -6.07
CA GLN A 157 -0.35 -14.26 -6.16
C GLN A 157 -0.91 -13.00 -5.51
N TYR A 158 -0.20 -12.44 -4.53
CA TYR A 158 -0.57 -11.19 -3.87
C TYR A 158 -0.04 -9.96 -4.62
N LEU A 159 0.79 -10.12 -5.65
CA LEU A 159 1.39 -9.03 -6.44
C LEU A 159 0.76 -8.86 -7.82
N GLU A 160 0.35 -9.95 -8.48
CA GLU A 160 -0.13 -9.91 -9.86
C GLU A 160 -1.56 -9.36 -10.00
N ILE A 161 -1.73 -8.46 -10.98
CA ILE A 161 -3.04 -8.08 -11.53
C ILE A 161 -3.25 -8.99 -12.75
N THR A 162 -3.82 -10.16 -12.55
CA THR A 162 -4.33 -10.96 -13.67
C THR A 162 -5.80 -10.64 -13.89
N ASN A 163 -6.21 -10.52 -15.16
CA ASN A 163 -7.60 -10.45 -15.59
C ASN A 163 -8.30 -11.80 -15.32
N SER A 164 -8.47 -12.13 -14.06
CA SER A 164 -9.07 -13.38 -13.60
C SER A 164 -10.54 -13.17 -13.28
N GLU A 165 -11.36 -14.17 -13.57
CA GLU A 165 -12.75 -14.20 -13.07
C GLU A 165 -12.80 -14.31 -11.54
N VAL A 166 -11.70 -14.73 -10.93
CA VAL A 166 -11.48 -14.87 -9.49
C VAL A 166 -10.92 -13.56 -8.92
N PRO A 167 -11.49 -13.04 -7.83
CA PRO A 167 -10.94 -11.86 -7.16
C PRO A 167 -9.48 -12.08 -6.69
N ARG A 168 -8.69 -11.00 -6.65
CA ARG A 168 -7.28 -11.08 -6.23
C ARG A 168 -7.16 -11.39 -4.73
N PRO A 169 -6.31 -12.36 -4.34
CA PRO A 169 -6.00 -12.61 -2.93
C PRO A 169 -5.38 -11.37 -2.26
N GLN A 170 -5.83 -11.06 -1.04
CA GLN A 170 -5.29 -9.97 -0.24
C GLN A 170 -5.16 -10.38 1.23
N ILE A 171 -4.13 -9.86 1.89
CA ILE A 171 -3.99 -9.88 3.35
C ILE A 171 -4.08 -8.43 3.81
N LEU A 172 -5.01 -8.15 4.70
CA LEU A 172 -5.21 -6.84 5.31
C LEU A 172 -5.07 -6.97 6.82
N ARG A 173 -4.63 -5.90 7.46
CA ARG A 173 -4.64 -5.77 8.92
C ARG A 173 -4.84 -4.33 9.32
N GLY A 174 -5.39 -4.12 10.51
CA GLY A 174 -5.64 -2.79 11.05
C GLY A 174 -6.74 -2.83 12.11
N PHE A 175 -7.30 -1.66 12.41
CA PHE A 175 -8.47 -1.57 13.28
C PHE A 175 -9.73 -1.98 12.51
N ALA A 176 -10.63 -2.71 13.15
CA ALA A 176 -11.83 -3.23 12.49
C ALA A 176 -12.73 -2.14 11.89
N GLU A 177 -12.68 -0.92 12.43
CA GLU A 177 -13.44 0.24 11.94
C GLU A 177 -13.00 0.67 10.53
N ASP A 178 -11.73 0.47 10.18
CA ASP A 178 -11.19 0.74 8.84
C ASP A 178 -11.78 -0.22 7.80
N PHE A 179 -12.26 -1.39 8.26
CA PHE A 179 -12.82 -2.46 7.42
C PHE A 179 -14.34 -2.61 7.55
N LYS A 180 -15.04 -1.58 8.05
CA LYS A 180 -16.50 -1.62 8.27
C LYS A 180 -17.33 -2.02 7.05
N PHE A 181 -16.81 -1.85 5.84
CA PHE A 181 -17.49 -2.27 4.60
C PHE A 181 -17.20 -3.72 4.20
N LEU A 182 -16.09 -4.30 4.66
CA LEU A 182 -15.72 -5.70 4.42
C LEU A 182 -16.35 -6.65 5.45
N ILE A 183 -16.43 -6.19 6.71
CA ILE A 183 -17.00 -6.93 7.85
C ILE A 183 -18.12 -6.18 8.58
N PRO A 184 -19.12 -5.59 7.86
CA PRO A 184 -20.18 -4.79 8.48
C PRO A 184 -20.98 -5.56 9.54
N GLU A 185 -21.07 -6.88 9.40
CA GLU A 185 -21.84 -7.73 10.30
C GLU A 185 -21.23 -7.88 11.70
N LEU A 186 -19.91 -7.70 11.85
CA LEU A 186 -19.21 -8.00 13.11
C LEU A 186 -19.35 -6.86 14.13
N LYS A 187 -19.65 -5.63 13.68
CA LYS A 187 -19.87 -4.44 14.53
C LYS A 187 -18.76 -4.18 15.57
N LEU A 188 -17.54 -4.60 15.24
CA LEU A 188 -16.33 -4.41 16.04
C LEU A 188 -15.95 -2.91 16.10
N ARG A 189 -15.52 -2.44 17.26
CA ARG A 189 -14.99 -1.09 17.51
C ARG A 189 -13.65 -1.14 18.22
N LYS A 190 -12.63 -0.56 17.56
CA LYS A 190 -11.25 -0.45 18.06
C LYS A 190 -10.51 -1.78 18.28
N GLU A 191 -11.07 -2.92 17.89
CA GLU A 191 -10.32 -4.19 17.89
C GLU A 191 -9.41 -4.28 16.67
N LEU A 192 -8.26 -4.92 16.86
CA LEU A 192 -7.31 -5.24 15.80
C LEU A 192 -7.77 -6.52 15.10
N VAL A 193 -7.68 -6.54 13.77
CA VAL A 193 -8.08 -7.70 12.96
C VAL A 193 -7.10 -7.98 11.85
N TRP A 194 -6.91 -9.26 11.56
CA TRP A 194 -6.38 -9.74 10.29
C TRP A 194 -7.53 -10.14 9.38
N ILE A 195 -7.43 -9.82 8.10
CA ILE A 195 -8.42 -10.21 7.10
C ILE A 195 -7.70 -10.83 5.90
N LEU A 196 -7.93 -12.12 5.69
CA LEU A 196 -7.60 -12.81 4.44
C LEU A 196 -8.81 -12.64 3.51
N VAL A 197 -8.61 -12.04 2.36
CA VAL A 197 -9.66 -11.79 1.36
C VAL A 197 -9.33 -12.58 0.11
N ASP A 198 -10.28 -13.39 -0.35
CA ASP A 198 -10.19 -14.15 -1.60
C ASP A 198 -8.94 -15.03 -1.71
N VAL A 199 -8.53 -15.63 -0.59
CA VAL A 199 -7.35 -16.50 -0.54
C VAL A 199 -7.74 -17.94 -0.85
N PRO A 200 -7.18 -18.57 -1.91
CA PRO A 200 -7.36 -19.99 -2.17
C PRO A 200 -6.79 -20.84 -1.04
N GLY A 201 -7.48 -21.92 -0.65
CA GLY A 201 -6.96 -22.84 0.35
C GLY A 201 -7.90 -23.99 0.70
N ASN A 202 -7.65 -24.61 1.85
CA ASN A 202 -8.41 -25.75 2.35
C ASN A 202 -8.86 -25.51 3.80
N TYR A 203 -10.12 -25.10 3.96
CA TYR A 203 -10.69 -24.85 5.28
C TYR A 203 -11.55 -26.04 5.72
N ASN A 204 -11.20 -26.67 6.85
CA ASN A 204 -11.91 -27.83 7.41
C ASN A 204 -12.13 -28.97 6.39
N GLY A 205 -11.12 -29.27 5.56
CA GLY A 205 -11.19 -30.34 4.56
C GLY A 205 -11.92 -29.96 3.27
N GLN A 206 -12.32 -28.70 3.12
CA GLN A 206 -12.96 -28.21 1.90
C GLN A 206 -12.04 -27.27 1.12
N GLU A 207 -11.75 -27.60 -0.13
CA GLU A 207 -11.06 -26.69 -1.04
C GLU A 207 -11.98 -25.55 -1.48
N GLY A 208 -11.39 -24.37 -1.70
CA GLY A 208 -12.11 -23.19 -2.17
C GLY A 208 -11.30 -21.91 -2.06
N ILE A 209 -12.01 -20.78 -2.23
CA ILE A 209 -11.49 -19.43 -2.05
C ILE A 209 -12.20 -18.83 -0.84
N TYR A 210 -11.45 -18.23 0.07
CA TYR A 210 -11.94 -17.90 1.40
C TYR A 210 -11.75 -16.44 1.76
N PHE A 211 -12.71 -15.95 2.52
CA PHE A 211 -12.62 -14.75 3.34
C PHE A 211 -12.50 -15.19 4.79
N VAL A 212 -11.44 -14.78 5.49
CA VAL A 212 -11.21 -15.11 6.91
C VAL A 212 -10.90 -13.84 7.67
N CYS A 213 -11.69 -13.52 8.68
CA CYS A 213 -11.40 -12.48 9.66
C CYS A 213 -10.92 -13.13 10.95
N LEU A 214 -9.72 -12.78 11.40
CA LEU A 214 -9.13 -13.23 12.65
C LEU A 214 -8.95 -12.04 13.59
N SER A 215 -9.09 -12.29 14.89
CA SER A 215 -8.69 -11.35 15.93
C SER A 215 -7.19 -11.13 15.89
N GLY A 216 -6.76 -9.87 15.91
CA GLY A 216 -5.36 -9.47 15.95
C GLY A 216 -4.68 -9.72 17.30
N THR A 217 -5.46 -10.02 18.35
CA THR A 217 -4.95 -10.30 19.69
C THR A 217 -4.62 -11.79 19.88
N ASP A 218 -5.56 -12.67 19.55
CA ASP A 218 -5.46 -14.11 19.87
C ASP A 218 -5.56 -15.02 18.65
N GLY A 219 -5.78 -14.47 17.45
CA GLY A 219 -5.95 -15.25 16.22
C GLY A 219 -7.29 -15.97 16.14
N LYS A 220 -8.23 -15.71 17.05
CA LYS A 220 -9.55 -16.32 17.02
C LYS A 220 -10.28 -15.95 15.73
N GLU A 221 -10.81 -16.94 15.03
CA GLU A 221 -11.68 -16.72 13.88
C GLU A 221 -12.95 -15.99 14.31
N LEU A 222 -13.09 -14.76 13.82
CA LEU A 222 -14.25 -13.91 14.01
C LEU A 222 -15.27 -14.13 12.90
N ARG A 223 -14.81 -14.50 11.69
CA ARG A 223 -15.67 -14.75 10.54
C ARG A 223 -14.96 -15.62 9.51
N VAL A 224 -15.67 -16.61 8.97
CA VAL A 224 -15.18 -17.37 7.80
C VAL A 224 -16.27 -17.45 6.75
N LYS A 225 -15.93 -17.09 5.52
CA LYS A 225 -16.82 -17.19 4.36
C LYS A 225 -16.09 -17.88 3.21
N LYS A 226 -16.84 -18.66 2.43
CA LYS A 226 -16.36 -19.30 1.20
C LYS A 226 -16.96 -18.61 0.00
N TYR A 227 -16.13 -18.23 -0.96
CA TYR A 227 -16.57 -17.65 -2.23
C TYR A 227 -17.33 -18.71 -3.03
N ILE A 228 -18.52 -18.35 -3.51
CA ILE A 228 -19.42 -19.24 -4.27
C ILE A 228 -19.75 -18.68 -5.67
N GLY A 229 -18.99 -17.68 -6.12
CA GLY A 229 -19.18 -17.03 -7.41
C GLY A 229 -19.61 -15.57 -7.26
N LYS A 230 -20.21 -15.04 -8.32
CA LYS A 230 -20.64 -13.63 -8.38
C LYS A 230 -22.15 -13.52 -8.17
N LYS A 231 -22.59 -12.40 -7.60
CA LYS A 231 -24.00 -12.02 -7.54
C LYS A 231 -24.21 -10.65 -8.14
N SER A 232 -25.34 -10.47 -8.83
CA SER A 232 -25.77 -9.16 -9.31
C SER A 232 -26.10 -8.25 -8.13
N GLY A 233 -25.75 -6.97 -8.24
CA GLY A 233 -26.19 -5.96 -7.29
C GLY A 233 -27.69 -5.78 -7.26
N LYS A 234 -28.19 -5.10 -6.22
CA LYS A 234 -29.60 -4.68 -6.19
C LYS A 234 -29.89 -3.83 -7.42
N ASN A 235 -30.99 -4.13 -8.10
CA ASN A 235 -31.44 -3.46 -9.33
C ASN A 235 -30.53 -3.71 -10.57
N GLY A 236 -29.73 -4.78 -10.58
CA GLY A 236 -28.92 -5.15 -11.75
C GLY A 236 -27.68 -4.27 -11.98
N ILE A 237 -27.37 -3.37 -11.04
CA ILE A 237 -26.18 -2.52 -11.11
C ILE A 237 -25.00 -3.25 -10.47
N GLY A 238 -23.99 -3.55 -11.28
CA GLY A 238 -22.73 -4.12 -10.82
C GLY A 238 -22.81 -5.61 -10.49
N THR A 239 -21.62 -6.22 -10.41
CA THR A 239 -21.42 -7.62 -10.09
C THR A 239 -20.45 -7.70 -8.92
N TYR A 240 -20.85 -8.37 -7.85
CA TYR A 240 -20.09 -8.43 -6.60
C TYR A 240 -19.74 -9.86 -6.25
N PRO A 241 -18.61 -10.09 -5.56
CA PRO A 241 -18.31 -11.38 -4.96
C PRO A 241 -19.45 -11.84 -4.04
N ASN A 242 -19.81 -13.12 -4.15
CA ASN A 242 -20.81 -13.76 -3.32
C ASN A 242 -20.14 -14.80 -2.44
N TYR A 243 -20.49 -14.79 -1.15
CA TYR A 243 -19.90 -15.69 -0.18
C TYR A 243 -20.96 -16.40 0.63
N GLN A 244 -20.73 -17.69 0.89
CA GLN A 244 -21.43 -18.48 1.88
C GLN A 244 -20.71 -18.34 3.22
N ILE A 245 -21.46 -18.04 4.28
CA ILE A 245 -20.91 -17.99 5.65
C ILE A 245 -20.70 -19.43 6.13
N LEU A 246 -19.48 -19.74 6.59
CA LEU A 246 -19.14 -21.03 7.17
C LEU A 246 -19.05 -20.97 8.70
N LYS A 247 -18.61 -19.82 9.24
CA LYS A 247 -18.51 -19.58 10.68
C LYS A 247 -19.07 -18.18 10.99
N PRO A 248 -20.08 -18.06 11.86
CA PRO A 248 -20.72 -16.80 12.17
C PRO A 248 -19.79 -15.84 12.89
#